data_AF-A0A813LDT5-F1
#
_entry.id   AF-A0A813LDT5-F1
#
_cell.length_a   1.000
_cell.length_b   1.000
_cell.length_c   1.000
_cell.angle_alpha   90.00
_cell.angle_beta   90.00
_cell.angle_gamma   90.00
#
_symmetry.space_group_name_H-M   'P 1'
#
loop_
_entity.id
_entity.type
_entity.pdbx_description
1 polymer ?
#
loop_
_entity_poly.entity_id
_entity_poly.type
_entity_poly.pdbx_seq_one_letter_code
_entity_poly.pdbx_strand_id
1 'polypeptide(L)'
;MRLKLTQEETPKHSSLVTAVGWYKTGKQYELLSCGDDQAVWKWHVEGSPIGKLCQCESYCTAMAVMPNSKGTDNTFALGFADGTFRLMSESGREEKK
;
A
#
# COMPACT_ATOMS: atom_id res chain seq x y z
N MET A 1 27.11 -6.65 -10.01
CA MET A 1 26.00 -5.84 -9.49
C MET A 1 25.77 -6.28 -8.04
N ARG A 2 25.85 -5.38 -7.05
CA ARG A 2 25.67 -5.74 -5.63
C ARG A 2 24.29 -5.28 -5.18
N LEU A 3 23.45 -6.19 -4.72
CA LEU A 3 22.17 -5.85 -4.13
C LEU A 3 22.42 -5.02 -2.87
N LYS A 4 21.86 -3.82 -2.81
CA LYS A 4 21.88 -2.98 -1.61
C LYS A 4 20.57 -3.24 -0.86
N LEU A 5 20.67 -3.82 0.32
CA LEU A 5 19.53 -4.05 1.21
C LEU A 5 19.48 -2.90 2.20
N THR A 6 18.31 -2.27 2.31
CA THR A 6 18.02 -1.27 3.34
C THR A 6 16.95 -1.87 4.24
N GLN A 7 17.21 -1.90 5.55
CA GLN A 7 16.28 -2.38 6.56
C GLN A 7 16.28 -1.36 7.69
N GLU A 8 15.09 -0.87 8.04
CA GLU A 8 14.89 -0.01 9.20
C GLU A 8 15.15 -0.78 10.50
N GLU A 9 15.71 -0.11 11.51
CA GLU A 9 15.95 -0.71 12.83
C GLU A 9 14.65 -1.18 13.49
N THR A 10 13.56 -0.43 13.25
CA THR A 10 12.21 -0.80 13.69
C THR A 10 11.30 -1.03 12.49
N PRO A 11 10.84 -2.27 12.24
CA PRO A 11 9.89 -2.53 11.16
C PRO A 11 8.56 -1.82 11.46
N LYS A 12 7.96 -1.20 10.44
CA LYS A 12 6.68 -0.51 10.59
C LYS A 12 5.49 -1.47 10.57
N HIS A 13 5.59 -2.54 9.78
CA HIS A 13 4.65 -3.63 9.87
C HIS A 13 4.95 -4.49 11.09
N SER A 14 3.94 -4.75 11.91
CA SER A 14 4.08 -5.63 13.08
C SER A 14 3.90 -7.11 12.74
N SER A 15 3.53 -7.43 11.50
CA SER A 15 3.30 -8.78 11.01
C SER A 15 3.79 -8.93 9.56
N LEU A 16 3.52 -10.08 8.96
CA LEU A 16 3.89 -10.40 7.57
C LEU A 16 3.29 -9.40 6.59
N VAL A 17 4.12 -8.94 5.64
CA VAL A 17 3.70 -8.14 4.50
C VAL A 17 3.24 -9.09 3.41
N THR A 18 2.01 -8.93 2.94
CA THR A 18 1.36 -9.86 1.99
C THR A 18 1.39 -9.34 0.57
N ALA A 19 1.28 -8.03 0.37
CA ALA A 19 1.36 -7.42 -0.96
C ALA A 19 2.02 -6.04 -0.94
N VAL A 20 2.58 -5.68 -2.09
CA VAL A 20 3.19 -4.37 -2.37
C VAL A 20 2.73 -3.87 -3.74
N GLY A 21 2.66 -2.55 -3.89
CA GLY A 21 2.14 -1.93 -5.10
C GLY A 21 2.81 -0.59 -5.37
N TRP A 22 3.26 -0.38 -6.60
CA TRP A 22 3.79 0.90 -7.05
C TRP A 22 2.66 1.78 -7.54
N TYR A 23 2.70 3.05 -7.18
CA TYR A 23 1.81 4.06 -7.73
C TYR A 23 2.56 5.37 -7.98
N LYS A 24 1.89 6.29 -8.68
CA LYS A 24 2.51 7.54 -9.13
C LYS A 24 1.66 8.74 -8.72
N THR A 25 2.27 9.64 -7.97
CA THR A 25 1.67 10.92 -7.57
C THR A 25 2.37 12.02 -8.36
N GLY A 26 1.72 12.50 -9.42
CA GLY A 26 2.29 13.50 -10.32
C GLY A 26 3.56 13.00 -11.04
N LYS A 27 4.74 13.47 -10.64
CA LYS A 27 6.05 13.04 -11.19
C LYS A 27 6.80 12.05 -10.29
N GLN A 28 6.33 11.81 -9.07
CA GLN A 28 7.01 10.96 -8.10
C GLN A 28 6.37 9.57 -8.07
N TYR A 29 7.21 8.56 -7.86
CA TYR A 29 6.75 7.19 -7.57
C TYR A 29 6.70 7.02 -6.06
N GLU A 30 5.70 6.29 -5.60
CA GLU A 30 5.53 5.93 -4.20
C GLU A 30 5.16 4.45 -4.14
N LEU A 31 5.43 3.82 -3.00
CA LEU A 31 5.14 2.42 -2.77
C LEU A 31 4.08 2.29 -1.69
N LEU A 32 3.14 1.38 -1.91
CA LEU A 32 2.20 0.90 -0.91
C LEU A 32 2.62 -0.50 -0.47
N SER A 33 2.43 -0.79 0.81
CA SER A 33 2.49 -2.15 1.34
C SER A 33 1.30 -2.41 2.24
N CYS A 34 0.80 -3.64 2.23
CA CYS A 34 -0.20 -4.12 3.16
C CYS A 34 0.25 -5.44 3.78
N GLY A 35 -0.25 -5.73 4.98
CA GLY A 35 0.12 -6.93 5.72
C GLY A 35 -0.97 -7.44 6.65
N ASP A 36 -0.64 -8.51 7.36
CA ASP A 36 -1.49 -9.16 8.34
C ASP A 36 -1.66 -8.34 9.63
N ASP A 37 -0.92 -7.23 9.77
CA ASP A 37 -1.15 -6.21 10.78
C ASP A 37 -2.38 -5.33 10.47
N GLN A 38 -3.07 -5.66 9.37
CA GLN A 38 -4.24 -4.95 8.85
C GLN A 38 -3.94 -3.47 8.62
N ALA A 39 -2.68 -3.12 8.41
CA ALA A 39 -2.25 -1.75 8.14
C ALA A 39 -1.78 -1.64 6.70
N VAL A 40 -2.08 -0.51 6.09
CA VAL A 40 -1.49 -0.11 4.81
C VAL A 40 -0.51 1.02 5.06
N TRP A 41 0.72 0.87 4.60
CA TRP A 41 1.78 1.87 4.74
C TRP A 41 2.19 2.44 3.38
N LYS A 42 2.55 3.73 3.41
CA LYS A 42 3.12 4.46 2.28
C LYS A 42 4.62 4.64 2.48
N TRP A 43 5.38 4.49 1.40
CA TRP A 43 6.83 4.60 1.39
C TRP A 43 7.32 5.46 0.24
N HIS A 44 8.40 6.19 0.50
CA HIS A 44 9.19 6.82 -0.54
C HIS A 44 9.94 5.76 -1.36
N VAL A 45 10.33 6.10 -2.59
CA VAL A 45 11.16 5.24 -3.45
C VAL A 45 12.48 4.84 -2.77
N GLU A 46 12.99 5.70 -1.89
CA GLU A 46 14.23 5.48 -1.15
C GLU A 46 14.10 4.46 -0.01
N GLY A 47 12.87 4.01 0.29
CA GLY A 47 12.56 3.02 1.32
C GLY A 47 12.17 3.62 2.68
N SER A 48 12.20 4.95 2.82
CA SER A 48 11.74 5.61 4.05
C SER A 48 10.20 5.61 4.14
N PRO A 49 9.63 5.33 5.32
CA PRO A 49 8.17 5.35 5.51
C PRO A 49 7.65 6.79 5.49
N ILE A 50 6.66 7.05 4.64
CA ILE A 50 5.91 8.32 4.61
C ILE A 50 4.93 8.34 5.78
N GLY A 51 4.22 7.23 5.99
CA GLY A 51 3.21 7.11 7.04
C GLY A 51 2.22 5.98 6.80
N LYS A 52 1.38 5.76 7.80
CA LYS A 52 0.28 4.79 7.74
C LYS A 52 -0.91 5.42 7.02
N LEU A 53 -1.40 4.74 5.99
CA LEU A 53 -2.48 5.21 5.13
C LEU A 53 -3.85 4.89 5.71
N CYS A 54 -4.07 3.64 6.10
CA CYS A 54 -5.30 3.20 6.73
C CYS A 54 -5.08 1.98 7.62
N GLN A 55 -6.04 1.74 8.51
CA GLN A 55 -6.20 0.48 9.24
C GLN A 55 -7.44 -0.21 8.67
N CYS A 56 -7.27 -1.42 8.19
CA CYS A 56 -8.34 -2.29 7.74
C CYS A 56 -8.88 -3.12 8.91
N GLU A 57 -10.10 -3.62 8.77
CA GLU A 57 -10.78 -4.45 9.78
C GLU A 57 -10.57 -5.96 9.56
N SER A 58 -9.91 -6.32 8.46
CA SER A 58 -9.76 -7.70 7.98
C SER A 58 -8.37 -7.88 7.37
N TYR A 59 -7.94 -9.12 7.22
CA TYR A 59 -6.58 -9.44 6.74
C TYR A 59 -6.48 -9.22 5.23
N CYS A 60 -5.53 -8.37 4.82
CA CYS A 60 -5.25 -8.08 3.42
C CYS A 60 -4.42 -9.22 2.81
N THR A 61 -4.92 -9.84 1.74
CA THR A 61 -4.25 -10.95 1.05
C THR A 61 -3.60 -10.53 -0.27
N ALA A 62 -4.17 -9.52 -0.93
CA ALA A 62 -3.70 -9.03 -2.21
C ALA A 62 -3.95 -7.53 -2.36
N MET A 63 -3.13 -6.88 -3.19
CA MET A 63 -3.30 -5.47 -3.54
C MET A 63 -3.05 -5.28 -5.04
N ALA A 64 -3.89 -4.45 -5.67
CA ALA A 64 -3.72 -4.04 -7.05
C ALA A 64 -3.89 -2.52 -7.15
N VAL A 65 -2.88 -1.85 -7.69
CA VAL A 65 -2.91 -0.40 -7.92
C VAL A 65 -3.40 -0.15 -9.34
N MET A 66 -4.38 0.75 -9.50
CA MET A 66 -4.78 1.19 -10.82
C MET A 66 -3.73 2.14 -11.41
N PRO A 67 -3.16 1.85 -12.59
CA PRO A 67 -2.25 2.78 -13.25
C PRO A 67 -3.03 4.01 -13.68
N ASN A 68 -2.66 5.16 -13.12
CA ASN A 68 -3.41 6.40 -13.34
C ASN A 68 -3.28 6.88 -14.80
N SER A 69 -4.42 7.21 -15.42
CA SER A 69 -4.49 7.97 -16.67
C SER A 69 -4.93 9.40 -16.33
N LYS A 70 -4.25 10.41 -16.87
CA LYS A 70 -4.42 11.84 -16.55
C LYS A 70 -5.84 12.22 -16.09
N GLY A 71 -6.00 12.60 -14.82
CA GLY A 71 -7.19 13.28 -14.29
C GLY A 71 -8.07 12.47 -13.33
N THR A 72 -7.76 11.20 -13.07
CA THR A 72 -8.44 10.38 -12.06
C THR A 72 -7.62 10.28 -10.77
N ASP A 73 -8.29 10.27 -9.61
CA ASP A 73 -7.62 10.01 -8.34
C ASP A 73 -7.00 8.60 -8.34
N ASN A 74 -5.80 8.50 -7.77
CA ASN A 74 -5.12 7.22 -7.63
C ASN A 74 -5.98 6.28 -6.76
N THR A 75 -6.53 5.24 -7.40
CA THR A 75 -7.36 4.23 -6.73
C THR A 75 -6.60 2.91 -6.69
N PHE A 76 -6.73 2.19 -5.59
CA PHE A 76 -6.20 0.84 -5.44
C PHE A 76 -7.26 -0.08 -4.85
N ALA A 77 -7.18 -1.36 -5.21
CA ALA A 77 -8.02 -2.41 -4.70
C ALA A 77 -7.24 -3.24 -3.68
N LEU A 78 -7.89 -3.52 -2.55
CA LEU A 78 -7.41 -4.44 -1.53
C LEU A 78 -8.31 -5.67 -1.52
N GLY A 79 -7.73 -6.85 -1.66
CA GLY A 79 -8.41 -8.12 -1.46
C GLY A 79 -8.27 -8.56 -0.01
N PHE A 80 -9.38 -9.00 0.58
CA PHE A 80 -9.44 -9.46 1.96
C PHE A 80 -9.68 -10.96 2.06
N ALA A 81 -9.24 -11.55 3.17
CA ALA A 81 -9.46 -12.96 3.48
C ALA A 81 -10.93 -13.33 3.70
N ASP A 82 -11.79 -12.33 3.95
CA ASP A 82 -13.25 -12.49 4.10
C ASP A 82 -13.98 -12.65 2.75
N GLY A 83 -13.25 -12.64 1.63
CA GLY A 83 -13.81 -12.77 0.28
C GLY A 83 -14.32 -11.46 -0.32
N THR A 84 -14.20 -10.35 0.40
CA THR A 84 -14.49 -9.01 -0.12
C THR A 84 -13.25 -8.36 -0.73
N PHE A 85 -13.47 -7.38 -1.60
CA PHE A 85 -12.44 -6.44 -1.98
C PHE A 85 -12.93 -5.02 -1.74
N ARG A 86 -12.06 -4.15 -1.26
CA ARG A 86 -12.40 -2.74 -1.03
C ARG A 86 -11.60 -1.87 -1.98
N LEU A 87 -12.26 -0.84 -2.51
CA LEU A 87 -11.62 0.19 -3.32
C LEU A 87 -11.26 1.36 -2.42
N MET A 88 -10.00 1.76 -2.50
CA MET A 88 -9.41 2.79 -1.67
C MET A 88 -8.84 3.89 -2.56
N SER A 89 -9.03 5.15 -2.16
CA SER A 89 -8.30 6.28 -2.73
C SER A 89 -6.93 6.45 -2.07
N GLU A 90 -6.02 7.20 -2.70
CA GLU A 90 -4.70 7.53 -2.18
C GLU A 90 -4.68 8.27 -0.83
N SER A 91 -5.84 8.78 -0.40
CA SER A 91 -6.04 9.39 0.92
C SER A 91 -6.30 8.36 2.02
N GLY A 92 -6.46 7.08 1.66
CA GLY A 92 -6.80 6.01 2.61
C GLY A 92 -8.30 5.92 2.90
N ARG A 93 -9.13 6.62 2.12
CA ARG A 93 -10.59 6.57 2.22
C ARG A 93 -11.15 5.39 1.41
N GLU A 94 -12.03 4.63 2.04
CA GLU A 94 -12.86 3.60 1.39
C GLU A 94 -13.89 4.27 0.46
N GLU A 95 -13.76 4.01 -0.84
CA GLU A 95 -14.70 4.47 -1.87
C GLU A 95 -15.88 3.49 -1.98
N LYS A 96 -15.61 2.18 -1.92
CA LYS A 96 -16.60 1.09 -1.99
C LYS A 96 -16.13 -0.14 -1.19
N LYS A 97 -17.09 -0.82 -0.57
CA LYS A 97 -16.95 -2.09 0.17
C LYS A 97 -17.82 -3.16 -0.48
#